data_AF-A0A0P8A4A1-F1
#
_entry.id   AF-A0A0P8A4A1-F1
#
_cell.length_a   1.000
_cell.length_b   1.000
_cell.length_c   1.000
_cell.angle_alpha   90.00
_cell.angle_beta   90.00
_cell.angle_gamma   90.00
#
_symmetry.space_group_name_H-M   'P 1'
#
loop_
_entity.id
_entity.type
_entity.pdbx_description
1 polymer ?
#
loop_
_entity_poly.entity_id
_entity_poly.type
_entity_poly.pdbx_seq_one_letter_code
_entity_poly.pdbx_strand_id
1 'polypeptide(L)'
;MRTTTSLLTESDRTRRRNAAEKRFRIYGMIAIAIALSILAIMLFTIIRDGSSAFVQAKLTFPVTIDESVVDKTGNRDPAEMARVTTIGYGRVLATSLVEYMDERNIAVEGISDKEIGDMISKDAPGRLRSMVL
;
A
#
# COMPACT_ATOMS: atom_id res chain seq x y z
N MET A 1 -41.65 67.77 -14.33
CA MET A 1 -40.21 68.07 -14.13
C MET A 1 -39.39 66.85 -14.52
N ARG A 2 -38.55 66.93 -15.56
CA ARG A 2 -37.58 65.87 -15.89
C ARG A 2 -36.34 66.08 -15.00
N THR A 3 -36.08 65.15 -14.10
CA THR A 3 -34.85 65.12 -13.31
C THR A 3 -33.70 64.73 -14.24
N THR A 4 -32.83 65.69 -14.55
CA THR A 4 -31.59 65.48 -15.30
C THR A 4 -30.57 64.80 -14.38
N THR A 5 -30.58 63.47 -14.36
CA THR A 5 -29.55 62.69 -13.64
C THR A 5 -28.24 62.72 -14.42
N SER A 6 -27.16 63.14 -13.76
CA SER A 6 -25.82 63.22 -14.34
C SER A 6 -25.28 61.84 -14.75
N LEU A 7 -24.73 61.74 -15.96
CA LEU A 7 -24.08 60.52 -16.50
C LEU A 7 -22.71 60.24 -15.86
N LEU A 8 -22.13 61.23 -15.17
CA LEU A 8 -20.80 61.14 -14.56
C LEU A 8 -20.83 60.59 -13.13
N THR A 9 -22.02 60.40 -12.56
CA THR A 9 -22.21 59.89 -11.19
C THR A 9 -22.90 58.55 -11.21
N GLU A 10 -22.31 57.55 -10.56
CA GLU A 10 -22.83 56.19 -10.52
C GLU A 10 -24.20 56.16 -9.82
N SER A 11 -25.24 55.72 -10.51
CA SER A 11 -26.59 55.62 -9.94
C SER A 11 -26.68 54.50 -8.89
N ASP A 12 -27.56 54.65 -7.90
CA ASP A 12 -27.78 53.61 -6.86
C ASP A 12 -28.13 52.23 -7.45
N ARG A 13 -28.80 52.21 -8.62
CA ARG A 13 -29.12 50.98 -9.35
C ARG A 13 -27.87 50.33 -9.96
N THR A 14 -26.97 51.14 -10.52
CA THR A 14 -25.69 50.68 -11.07
C THR A 14 -24.80 50.12 -9.96
N ARG A 15 -24.68 50.83 -8.82
CA ARG A 15 -23.92 50.38 -7.65
C ARG A 15 -24.42 49.04 -7.11
N ARG A 16 -25.74 48.84 -7.03
CA ARG A 16 -26.35 47.57 -6.59
C ARG A 16 -26.04 46.41 -7.54
N ARG A 17 -26.05 46.64 -8.85
CA ARG A 17 -25.69 45.62 -9.85
C ARG A 17 -24.21 45.25 -9.78
N ASN A 18 -23.34 46.24 -9.68
CA ASN A 18 -21.89 46.03 -9.58
C ASN A 18 -21.53 45.24 -8.31
N ALA A 19 -22.23 45.49 -7.20
CA ALA A 19 -22.07 44.70 -5.97
C ALA A 19 -22.51 43.24 -6.15
N ALA A 20 -23.61 42.98 -6.85
CA ALA A 20 -24.07 41.62 -7.15
C ALA A 20 -23.12 40.88 -8.10
N GLU A 21 -22.63 41.55 -9.14
CA GLU A 21 -21.64 40.99 -10.07
C GLU A 21 -20.34 40.62 -9.36
N LYS A 22 -19.85 41.49 -8.46
CA LYS A 22 -18.63 41.21 -7.69
C LYS A 22 -18.77 39.94 -6.84
N ARG A 23 -19.92 39.73 -6.20
CA ARG A 23 -20.20 38.52 -5.41
C ARG A 23 -20.26 37.28 -6.29
N PHE A 24 -20.96 37.37 -7.43
CA PHE A 24 -21.04 36.27 -8.40
C PHE A 24 -19.65 35.85 -8.90
N ARG A 25 -18.81 36.82 -9.25
CA ARG A 25 -17.43 36.58 -9.69
C ARG A 25 -16.59 35.91 -8.60
N ILE A 26 -16.73 36.33 -7.35
CA ILE A 26 -16.04 35.71 -6.20
C ILE A 26 -16.50 34.26 -6.01
N TYR A 27 -17.80 34.00 -6.02
CA TYR A 27 -18.32 32.63 -5.90
C TYR A 27 -17.85 31.73 -7.04
N GLY A 28 -17.84 32.23 -8.28
CA GLY A 28 -17.30 31.49 -9.42
C GLY A 28 -15.81 31.16 -9.27
N MET A 29 -15.00 32.13 -8.83
CA MET A 29 -13.58 31.90 -8.58
C MET A 29 -13.33 30.88 -7.47
N ILE A 30 -14.09 30.95 -6.37
CA ILE A 30 -14.01 29.98 -5.27
C ILE A 30 -14.41 28.59 -5.76
N ALA A 31 -15.48 28.47 -6.54
CA ALA A 31 -15.94 27.18 -7.07
C ALA A 31 -14.87 26.54 -7.97
N ILE A 32 -14.24 27.31 -8.86
CA ILE A 32 -13.15 26.83 -9.72
C ILE A 32 -11.95 26.39 -8.87
N ALA A 33 -11.56 27.19 -7.87
CA ALA A 33 -10.45 26.86 -6.98
C ALA A 33 -10.70 25.55 -6.21
N ILE A 34 -11.91 25.34 -5.70
CA ILE A 34 -12.30 24.09 -5.04
C ILE A 34 -12.23 22.92 -6.01
N ALA A 35 -12.78 23.05 -7.22
CA ALA A 35 -12.75 21.99 -8.22
C ALA A 35 -11.31 21.57 -8.58
N LEU A 36 -10.42 22.55 -8.81
CA LEU A 36 -9.01 22.29 -9.08
C LEU A 36 -8.29 21.66 -7.88
N SER A 37 -8.63 22.08 -6.66
CA SER A 37 -8.04 21.52 -5.44
C SER A 37 -8.40 20.05 -5.26
N ILE A 38 -9.67 19.70 -5.48
CA ILE A 38 -10.13 18.30 -5.41
C ILE A 38 -9.41 17.46 -6.47
N LEU A 39 -9.31 17.97 -7.71
CA LEU A 39 -8.59 17.27 -8.79
C LEU A 39 -7.12 17.03 -8.42
N ALA A 40 -6.43 18.04 -7.87
CA ALA A 40 -5.04 17.92 -7.44
C ALA A 40 -4.86 16.91 -6.30
N ILE A 41 -5.75 16.94 -5.30
CA ILE A 41 -5.75 15.97 -4.20
C ILE A 41 -5.94 14.55 -4.73
N MET A 42 -6.91 14.35 -5.63
CA MET A 42 -7.20 13.04 -6.21
C MET A 42 -5.98 12.50 -6.97
N LEU A 43 -5.38 13.32 -7.82
CA LEU A 43 -4.16 12.93 -8.56
C LEU A 43 -3.01 12.59 -7.60
N PHE A 44 -2.80 13.41 -6.57
CA PHE A 44 -1.78 13.17 -5.56
C PHE A 44 -2.02 11.85 -4.82
N THR A 45 -3.26 11.55 -4.41
CA THR A 45 -3.59 10.28 -3.75
C THR A 45 -3.34 9.08 -4.65
N ILE A 46 -3.74 9.16 -5.92
CA ILE A 46 -3.51 8.07 -6.88
C ILE A 46 -2.02 7.78 -7.04
N ILE A 47 -1.21 8.82 -7.21
CA ILE A 47 0.25 8.68 -7.38
C ILE A 47 0.89 8.15 -6.10
N ARG A 48 0.54 8.73 -4.94
CA ARG A 48 1.09 8.31 -3.64
C ARG A 48 0.77 6.84 -3.36
N ASP A 49 -0.49 6.47 -3.47
CA ASP A 49 -0.96 5.13 -3.12
C ASP A 49 -0.47 4.10 -4.16
N GLY A 50 -0.48 4.47 -5.45
CA GLY A 50 0.01 3.63 -6.55
C GLY A 50 1.53 3.44 -6.57
N SER A 51 2.33 4.40 -6.09
CA SER A 51 3.80 4.31 -6.12
C SER A 51 4.34 3.07 -5.38
N SER A 52 3.66 2.67 -4.30
CA SER A 52 4.00 1.49 -3.50
C SER A 52 3.90 0.17 -4.27
N ALA A 53 3.05 0.09 -5.31
CA ALA A 53 2.85 -1.13 -6.09
C ALA A 53 4.09 -1.54 -6.90
N PHE A 54 5.01 -0.60 -7.14
CA PHE A 54 6.25 -0.86 -7.88
C PHE A 54 7.40 -1.33 -6.99
N VAL A 55 7.27 -1.21 -5.67
CA VAL A 55 8.31 -1.60 -4.72
C VAL A 55 7.86 -2.86 -3.99
N GLN A 56 8.53 -3.98 -4.26
CA GLN A 56 8.31 -5.23 -3.55
C GLN A 56 9.47 -5.53 -2.62
N ALA A 57 9.22 -5.63 -1.31
CA ALA A 57 10.20 -6.12 -0.36
C ALA A 57 10.44 -7.62 -0.61
N LYS A 58 11.71 -8.01 -0.77
CA LYS A 58 12.12 -9.40 -0.98
C LYS A 58 13.14 -9.78 0.08
N LEU A 59 12.97 -10.97 0.64
CA LEU A 59 13.89 -11.58 1.59
C LEU A 59 14.54 -12.78 0.93
N THR A 60 15.85 -12.95 1.10
CA THR A 60 16.60 -14.11 0.60
C THR A 60 17.45 -14.64 1.73
N PHE A 61 17.22 -15.90 2.07
CA PHE A 61 17.93 -16.63 3.12
C PHE A 61 18.08 -18.10 2.69
N PRO A 62 19.15 -18.78 3.11
CA PRO A 62 19.28 -20.22 2.93
C PRO A 62 18.19 -20.94 3.73
N VAL A 63 17.54 -21.92 3.12
CA VAL A 63 16.54 -22.78 3.76
C VAL A 63 17.11 -24.18 3.81
N THR A 64 17.31 -24.69 5.02
CA THR A 64 17.75 -26.07 5.23
C THR A 64 16.51 -26.93 5.37
N ILE A 65 16.32 -27.87 4.43
CA ILE A 65 15.21 -28.82 4.49
C ILE A 65 15.68 -30.03 5.27
N ASP A 66 15.24 -30.15 6.52
CA ASP A 66 15.53 -31.32 7.34
C ASP A 66 14.74 -32.54 6.84
N GLU A 67 15.47 -33.62 6.54
CA GLU A 67 14.90 -34.89 6.08
C GLU A 67 13.87 -35.42 7.09
N SER A 68 14.05 -35.21 8.39
CA SER A 68 13.11 -35.68 9.43
C SER A 68 11.73 -35.03 9.35
N VAL A 69 11.60 -33.87 8.71
CA VAL A 69 10.35 -33.12 8.59
C VAL A 69 9.61 -33.46 7.30
N VAL A 70 10.35 -33.64 6.20
CA VAL A 70 9.77 -33.79 4.85
C VAL A 70 9.81 -35.24 4.34
N ASP A 71 10.80 -36.02 4.76
CA ASP A 71 11.08 -37.39 4.33
C ASP A 71 11.39 -38.29 5.54
N LYS A 72 10.35 -38.61 6.32
CA LYS A 72 10.49 -39.42 7.56
C LYS A 72 11.02 -40.83 7.32
N THR A 73 10.88 -41.33 6.09
CA THR A 73 11.26 -42.68 5.66
C THR A 73 12.65 -42.69 4.99
N GLY A 74 13.21 -41.53 4.65
CA GLY A 74 14.54 -41.36 4.05
C GLY A 74 14.66 -41.90 2.63
N ASN A 75 13.53 -42.15 1.96
CA ASN A 75 13.49 -42.78 0.64
C ASN A 75 13.42 -41.77 -0.51
N ARG A 76 13.31 -40.46 -0.19
CA ARG A 76 13.18 -39.34 -1.13
C ARG A 76 12.11 -39.54 -2.19
N ASP A 77 11.02 -40.23 -1.83
CA ASP A 77 9.90 -40.46 -2.73
C ASP A 77 9.00 -39.21 -2.79
N PRO A 78 8.86 -38.56 -3.96
CA PRO A 78 8.00 -37.39 -4.14
C PRO A 78 6.55 -37.64 -3.73
N ALA A 79 6.03 -38.87 -3.88
CA ALA A 79 4.67 -39.20 -3.47
C ALA A 79 4.48 -39.16 -1.94
N GLU A 80 5.53 -39.48 -1.18
CA GLU A 80 5.53 -39.43 0.28
C GLU A 80 5.74 -38.02 0.80
N MET A 81 6.69 -37.29 0.21
CA MET A 81 6.95 -35.88 0.51
C MET A 81 5.76 -34.97 0.15
N ALA A 82 4.96 -35.37 -0.85
CA ALA A 82 3.73 -34.68 -1.23
C ALA A 82 2.63 -34.77 -0.16
N ARG A 83 2.70 -35.75 0.76
CA ARG A 83 1.78 -35.86 1.90
C ARG A 83 2.03 -34.79 2.95
N VAL A 84 3.24 -34.22 3.00
CA VAL A 84 3.52 -33.05 3.83
C VAL A 84 2.80 -31.85 3.21
N THR A 85 1.84 -31.31 3.96
CA THR A 85 1.04 -30.17 3.51
C THR A 85 1.86 -28.88 3.54
N THR A 86 1.35 -27.82 2.93
CA THR A 86 1.93 -26.48 2.97
C THR A 86 2.20 -25.96 4.39
N ILE A 87 1.49 -26.46 5.40
CA ILE A 87 1.73 -26.14 6.81
C ILE A 87 3.09 -26.69 7.29
N GLY A 88 3.46 -27.89 6.85
CA GLY A 88 4.76 -28.50 7.17
C GLY A 88 5.91 -27.69 6.59
N TYR A 89 5.83 -27.37 5.30
CA TYR A 89 6.81 -26.52 4.61
C TYR A 89 6.87 -25.10 5.19
N GLY A 90 5.73 -24.55 5.65
CA GLY A 90 5.70 -23.24 6.31
C GLY A 90 6.47 -23.20 7.63
N ARG A 91 6.41 -24.28 8.43
CA ARG A 91 7.20 -24.37 9.67
C ARG A 91 8.69 -24.44 9.38
N VAL A 92 9.11 -25.22 8.38
CA VAL A 92 10.53 -25.28 7.96
C VAL A 92 11.04 -23.89 7.58
N LEU A 93 10.28 -23.15 6.77
CA LEU A 93 10.65 -21.79 6.37
C LEU A 93 10.77 -20.82 7.56
N ALA A 94 9.83 -20.88 8.51
CA ALA A 94 9.85 -20.04 9.70
C ALA A 94 11.08 -20.35 10.57
N THR A 95 11.35 -21.64 10.85
CA THR A 95 12.52 -22.07 11.62
C THR A 95 13.83 -21.65 10.95
N SER A 96 13.99 -21.89 9.64
CA SER A 96 15.20 -21.47 8.91
C SER A 96 15.41 -19.96 8.92
N LEU A 97 14.33 -19.16 8.95
CA LEU A 97 14.44 -17.71 9.04
C LEU A 97 14.92 -17.25 10.42
N VAL A 98 14.39 -17.84 11.50
CA VAL A 98 14.84 -17.54 12.87
C VAL A 98 16.31 -17.92 13.03
N GLU A 99 16.70 -19.12 12.60
CA GLU A 99 18.10 -19.58 12.64
C GLU A 99 19.03 -18.65 11.86
N TYR A 100 18.63 -18.22 10.66
CA TYR A 100 19.41 -17.28 9.85
C TYR A 100 19.61 -15.92 10.52
N MET A 101 18.61 -15.44 11.26
CA MET A 101 18.66 -14.18 12.00
C MET A 101 19.58 -14.30 13.21
N ASP A 102 19.49 -15.41 13.95
CA ASP A 102 20.36 -15.73 15.09
C ASP A 102 21.83 -15.84 14.66
N GLU A 103 22.12 -16.56 13.57
CA GLU A 103 23.47 -16.68 13.00
C GLU A 103 24.10 -15.33 12.65
N ARG A 104 23.27 -14.35 12.26
CA ARG A 104 23.72 -13.01 11.87
C ARG A 104 23.69 -12.01 13.00
N ASN A 105 23.36 -12.44 14.22
CA ASN A 105 23.20 -11.57 15.38
C ASN A 105 22.20 -10.42 15.12
N ILE A 106 21.15 -10.69 14.33
CA ILE A 106 20.07 -9.73 14.08
C ILE A 106 19.12 -9.84 15.27
N ALA A 107 19.46 -9.15 16.37
CA ALA A 107 18.62 -9.12 17.55
C ALA A 107 17.36 -8.29 17.28
N VAL A 108 16.19 -8.93 17.37
CA VAL A 108 14.90 -8.26 17.27
C VAL A 108 14.24 -8.30 18.65
N GLU A 109 14.59 -7.33 19.48
CA GLU A 109 14.02 -7.24 20.83
C GLU A 109 12.50 -7.06 20.77
N GLY A 110 11.77 -7.97 21.40
CA GLY A 110 10.32 -7.88 21.55
C GLY A 110 9.48 -8.43 20.39
N ILE A 111 10.08 -9.08 19.38
CA ILE A 111 9.34 -9.76 18.31
C ILE A 111 9.38 -11.27 18.53
N SER A 112 8.22 -11.93 18.42
CA SER A 112 8.08 -13.37 18.55
C SER A 112 8.40 -14.12 17.24
N ASP A 113 8.81 -15.38 17.33
CA ASP A 113 9.08 -16.26 16.17
C ASP A 113 7.89 -16.33 15.20
N LYS A 114 6.67 -16.21 15.72
CA LYS A 114 5.46 -16.18 14.92
C LYS A 114 5.38 -14.93 14.05
N GLU A 115 5.70 -13.76 14.61
CA GLU A 115 5.70 -12.49 13.88
C GLU A 115 6.82 -12.45 12.84
N ILE A 116 7.96 -13.08 13.13
CA ILE A 116 9.03 -13.31 12.13
C ILE A 116 8.50 -14.20 11.00
N GLY A 117 7.80 -15.28 11.34
CA GLY A 117 7.14 -16.17 10.37
C GLY A 117 6.10 -15.46 9.50
N ASP A 118 5.37 -14.48 10.06
CA ASP A 118 4.38 -13.68 9.32
C ASP A 118 5.01 -12.75 8.25
N MET A 119 6.34 -12.53 8.29
CA MET A 119 7.07 -11.84 7.22
C MET A 119 7.20 -12.69 5.95
N ILE A 120 7.03 -14.00 6.06
CA ILE A 120 7.09 -14.93 4.93
C ILE A 120 5.77 -14.84 4.16
N SER A 121 5.86 -14.68 2.84
CA SER A 121 4.67 -14.64 1.98
C SER A 121 3.84 -15.93 2.14
N LYS A 122 2.50 -15.78 2.21
CA LYS A 122 1.56 -16.90 2.36
C LYS A 122 1.67 -17.97 1.26
N ASP A 123 2.19 -17.59 0.10
CA ASP A 123 2.41 -18.48 -1.05
C ASP A 123 3.78 -19.21 -1.00
N ALA A 124 4.72 -18.75 -0.17
CA ALA A 124 6.07 -19.31 -0.10
C ALA A 124 6.13 -20.81 0.22
N PRO A 125 5.30 -21.37 1.14
CA PRO A 125 5.31 -22.81 1.40
C PRO A 125 4.86 -23.65 0.18
N GLY A 126 3.94 -23.11 -0.63
CA GLY A 126 3.50 -23.75 -1.87
C GLY A 126 4.62 -23.79 -2.92
N ARG A 127 5.34 -22.66 -3.06
CA ARG A 127 6.50 -22.57 -3.95
C ARG A 127 7.63 -23.52 -3.52
N LEU A 128 7.94 -23.58 -2.22
CA LEU A 128 8.95 -24.50 -1.70
C LEU A 128 8.55 -25.95 -1.98
N ARG A 129 7.30 -26.32 -1.72
CA ARG A 129 6.78 -27.66 -2.03
C ARG A 129 6.94 -28.01 -3.51
N SER A 130 6.67 -27.07 -4.43
CA SER A 130 6.85 -27.30 -5.88
C SER A 130 8.31 -27.37 -6.35
N MET A 131 9.28 -26.92 -5.54
CA MET A 131 10.70 -27.07 -5.85
C MET A 131 11.25 -28.44 -5.42
N VAL A 132 10.60 -29.06 -4.45
CA VAL A 132 11.00 -30.33 -3.85
C VAL A 132 10.36 -31.53 -4.55
N LEU A 133 9.10 -31.38 -4.99
CA LEU A 133 8.34 -32.38 -5.75
C LEU A 133 8.57 -32.26 -7.25
#